data_AF-A0A939FMU8-F1
#
_entry.id   AF-A0A939FMU8-F1
#
_cell.length_a   1.000
_cell.length_b   1.000
_cell.length_c   1.000
_cell.angle_alpha   90.00
_cell.angle_beta   90.00
_cell.angle_gamma   90.00
#
_symmetry.space_group_name_H-M   'P 1'
#
loop_
_entity.id
_entity.type
_entity.pdbx_description
1 polymer ?
#
loop_
_entity_poly.entity_id
_entity_poly.type
_entity_poly.pdbx_seq_one_letter_code
_entity_poly.pdbx_strand_id
1 'polypeptide(L)'
;MYRKGAYVVDVREDRIAQVIGGSSSRVQLQSPDGSLQWEVPFAALRLATGEEREAAGLRPYLGTCPDCVTLAARRRTVPPEQRGKAAADAHRHWITAHSSSEASR
;
A
#
# COMPACT_ATOMS: atom_id res chain seq x y z
N MET A 1 -10.82 14.56 -2.54
CA MET A 1 -9.52 14.76 -1.85
C MET A 1 -9.02 13.41 -1.33
N TYR A 2 -7.76 13.05 -1.56
CA TYR A 2 -7.18 11.81 -1.06
C TYR A 2 -6.65 11.96 0.36
N ARG A 3 -6.74 10.90 1.17
CA ARG A 3 -6.16 10.87 2.51
C ARG A 3 -4.65 10.64 2.42
N LYS A 4 -3.87 11.32 3.27
CA LYS A 4 -2.45 10.98 3.46
C LYS A 4 -2.28 9.49 3.80
N GLY A 5 -1.30 8.86 3.18
CA GLY A 5 -1.04 7.42 3.26
C GLY A 5 -1.86 6.56 2.28
N ALA A 6 -2.82 7.13 1.55
CA ALA A 6 -3.53 6.39 0.51
C ALA A 6 -2.61 6.10 -0.68
N TYR A 7 -2.77 4.91 -1.29
CA TYR A 7 -2.11 4.59 -2.55
C TYR A 7 -3.02 4.91 -3.73
N VAL A 8 -2.46 5.63 -4.69
CA VAL A 8 -3.12 6.09 -5.91
C VAL A 8 -2.31 5.67 -7.13
N VAL A 9 -2.96 5.65 -8.29
CA VAL A 9 -2.30 5.51 -9.60
C VAL A 9 -2.34 6.86 -10.28
N ASP A 10 -1.16 7.36 -10.67
CA ASP A 10 -1.00 8.44 -11.62
C ASP A 10 -1.25 7.91 -13.03
N VAL A 11 -2.40 8.27 -13.60
CA VAL A 11 -2.84 7.71 -14.89
C VAL A 11 -2.06 8.27 -16.08
N ARG A 12 -1.24 9.32 -15.88
CA ARG A 12 -0.40 9.90 -16.93
C ARG A 12 0.79 9.01 -17.25
N GLU A 13 1.33 8.35 -16.24
CA GLU A 13 2.52 7.50 -16.33
C GLU A 13 2.24 6.03 -15.99
N ASP A 14 1.00 5.71 -15.61
CA ASP A 14 0.58 4.40 -15.07
C ASP A 14 1.42 3.93 -13.88
N ARG A 15 1.66 4.84 -12.94
CA ARG A 15 2.54 4.62 -11.78
C ARG A 15 1.79 4.69 -10.48
N ILE A 16 2.05 3.72 -9.61
CA ILE A 16 1.56 3.71 -8.24
C ILE A 16 2.39 4.67 -7.37
N ALA A 17 1.72 5.37 -6.46
CA ALA A 17 2.36 6.25 -5.50
C ALA A 17 1.55 6.36 -4.20
N GLN A 18 2.22 6.72 -3.11
CA GLN A 18 1.60 7.06 -1.84
C GLN A 18 1.33 8.57 -1.75
N VAL A 19 0.15 8.95 -1.29
CA VAL A 19 -0.20 10.35 -1.02
C VAL A 19 0.49 10.80 0.27
N ILE A 20 1.42 11.75 0.17
CA ILE A 20 2.11 12.35 1.32
C ILE A 20 1.51 13.70 1.72
N GLY A 21 0.75 14.33 0.82
CA GLY A 21 0.10 15.60 1.06
C GLY A 21 -0.66 16.12 -0.15
N GLY A 22 -1.06 17.38 -0.10
CA GLY A 22 -1.74 18.03 -1.21
C GLY A 22 -2.44 19.32 -0.80
N SER A 23 -2.72 20.12 -1.81
CA SER A 23 -3.59 21.30 -1.76
C SER A 23 -4.93 20.98 -2.43
N SER A 24 -5.80 21.98 -2.60
CA SER A 24 -7.13 21.83 -3.18
C SER A 24 -7.12 21.35 -4.65
N SER A 25 -6.09 21.66 -5.43
CA SER A 25 -6.01 21.33 -6.86
C SER A 25 -4.94 20.29 -7.20
N ARG A 26 -3.99 20.05 -6.30
CA ARG A 26 -2.82 19.19 -6.54
C ARG A 26 -2.51 18.29 -5.36
N VAL A 27 -1.96 17.12 -5.67
CA VAL A 27 -1.66 16.07 -4.70
C VAL A 27 -0.17 15.78 -4.76
N GLN A 28 0.46 15.79 -3.59
CA GLN A 28 1.86 15.42 -3.43
C GLN A 28 1.96 13.92 -3.22
N LEU A 29 2.80 13.30 -4.05
CA LEU A 29 3.00 11.87 -4.13
C LEU A 29 4.43 11.51 -3.78
N GLN A 30 4.60 10.29 -3.28
CA GLN A 30 5.89 9.63 -3.10
C GLN A 30 5.83 8.23 -3.71
N SER A 31 6.90 7.80 -4.35
CA SER A 31 6.99 6.42 -4.85
C SER A 31 6.94 5.41 -3.68
N PRO A 32 6.47 4.17 -3.94
CA PRO A 32 6.46 3.07 -2.98
C PRO A 32 7.74 2.88 -2.16
N ASP A 33 8.89 3.07 -2.78
CA ASP A 33 10.22 2.91 -2.22
C ASP A 33 10.74 4.16 -1.49
N GLY A 34 9.97 5.26 -1.51
CA GLY A 34 10.35 6.52 -0.91
C GLY A 34 11.31 7.39 -1.73
N SER A 35 11.82 6.90 -2.85
CA SER A 35 12.95 7.50 -3.59
C SER A 35 12.59 8.76 -4.39
N LEU A 36 11.35 8.86 -4.86
CA LEU A 36 10.88 9.93 -5.73
C LEU A 36 9.64 10.59 -5.13
N GLN A 37 9.61 11.93 -5.19
CA GLN A 37 8.43 12.71 -4.86
C GLN A 37 8.05 13.61 -6.03
N TRP A 38 6.75 13.70 -6.32
CA TRP A 38 6.23 14.56 -7.39
C TRP A 38 4.81 15.04 -7.09
N GLU A 39 4.35 16.01 -7.87
CA GLU A 39 3.04 16.62 -7.69
C GLU A 39 2.20 16.48 -8.95
N VAL A 40 0.93 16.10 -8.78
CA VAL A 40 0.00 15.91 -9.88
C VAL A 40 -1.39 16.49 -9.61
N PRO A 41 -2.14 16.87 -10.65
CA PRO A 41 -3.53 17.28 -10.51
C PRO A 41 -4.39 16.14 -9.94
N PHE A 42 -5.39 16.48 -9.11
CA PHE A 42 -6.33 15.48 -8.57
C PHE A 42 -7.05 14.69 -9.68
N ALA A 43 -7.34 15.33 -10.82
CA ALA A 43 -8.00 14.70 -11.96
C ALA A 43 -7.13 13.65 -12.68
N ALA A 44 -5.81 13.65 -12.47
CA ALA A 44 -4.87 12.68 -13.03
C ALA A 44 -4.71 11.44 -12.12
N LEU A 45 -5.53 11.31 -11.08
CA LEU A 45 -5.40 10.26 -10.07
C LEU A 45 -6.63 9.38 -10.01
N ARG A 46 -6.38 8.11 -9.70
CA ARG A 46 -7.39 7.18 -9.21
C ARG A 46 -6.88 6.42 -8.00
N LEU A 47 -7.80 5.86 -7.21
CA LEU A 47 -7.41 4.93 -6.14
C LEU A 47 -6.76 3.68 -6.75
N ALA A 48 -5.67 3.23 -6.14
CA ALA A 48 -5.05 1.96 -6.49
C ALA A 48 -5.92 0.79 -6.03
N THR A 49 -6.13 -0.18 -6.92
CA THR A 49 -6.86 -1.40 -6.59
C THR A 49 -6.06 -2.25 -5.62
N GLY A 50 -6.71 -3.28 -5.07
CA GLY A 50 -6.02 -4.26 -4.23
C GLY A 50 -4.98 -5.10 -4.98
N GLU A 51 -5.16 -5.27 -6.29
CA GLU A 51 -4.28 -6.06 -7.17
C GLU A 51 -3.08 -5.25 -7.64
N GLU A 52 -3.27 -3.97 -7.97
CA GLU A 52 -2.15 -3.09 -8.34
C GLU A 52 -1.19 -2.88 -7.18
N ARG A 53 -1.72 -2.77 -5.97
CA ARG A 53 -0.92 -2.75 -4.74
C ARG A 53 -0.13 -4.05 -4.54
N GLU A 54 -0.69 -5.20 -4.92
CA GLU A 54 0.06 -6.48 -4.89
C GLU A 54 1.17 -6.47 -5.93
N ALA A 55 0.87 -6.09 -7.16
CA ALA A 55 1.83 -6.05 -8.26
C ALA A 55 2.99 -5.09 -7.98
N ALA A 56 2.73 -3.98 -7.27
CA ALA A 56 3.74 -3.02 -6.85
C ALA A 56 4.52 -3.46 -5.59
N GLY A 57 4.28 -4.67 -5.06
CA GLY A 57 4.93 -5.15 -3.83
C GLY A 57 4.55 -4.36 -2.57
N LEU A 58 3.53 -3.50 -2.67
CA LEU A 58 3.02 -2.67 -1.57
C LEU A 58 2.15 -3.44 -0.60
N ARG A 59 1.95 -4.73 -0.85
CA ARG A 59 1.28 -5.55 0.13
C ARG A 59 2.23 -5.91 1.26
N PRO A 60 1.72 -5.85 2.48
CA PRO A 60 2.49 -6.19 3.65
C PRO A 60 2.92 -7.69 3.72
N TYR A 61 2.64 -8.53 2.72
CA TYR A 61 2.79 -9.99 2.82
C TYR A 61 3.52 -10.64 1.63
N LEU A 62 4.14 -9.85 0.76
CA LEU A 62 4.91 -10.33 -0.39
C LEU A 62 6.41 -10.11 -0.22
N GLY A 63 6.89 -10.14 1.03
CA GLY A 63 8.31 -10.36 1.28
C GLY A 63 8.68 -11.84 1.05
N THR A 64 9.98 -12.13 0.96
CA THR A 64 10.54 -13.50 1.05
C THR A 64 10.35 -14.15 2.42
N CYS A 65 9.65 -13.47 3.34
CA CYS A 65 9.34 -13.95 4.68
C CYS A 65 8.38 -15.17 4.62
N PRO A 66 8.79 -16.34 5.14
CA PRO A 66 7.94 -17.54 5.14
C PRO A 66 6.60 -17.35 5.87
N ASP A 67 6.58 -16.52 6.92
CA ASP A 67 5.36 -16.23 7.69
C ASP A 67 4.37 -15.37 6.89
N CYS A 68 4.88 -14.41 6.11
CA CYS A 68 4.07 -13.63 5.18
C CYS A 68 3.39 -14.52 4.13
N VAL A 69 4.13 -15.48 3.55
CA VAL A 69 3.59 -16.45 2.60
C VAL A 69 2.50 -17.31 3.26
N THR A 70 2.73 -17.77 4.48
CA THR A 70 1.77 -18.58 5.25
C THR A 70 0.49 -17.80 5.56
N LEU A 71 0.60 -16.54 5.98
CA LEU A 71 -0.54 -15.68 6.28
C LEU A 71 -1.33 -15.31 5.01
N ALA A 72 -0.65 -15.10 3.89
CA ALA A 72 -1.27 -14.88 2.58
C ALA A 72 -2.05 -16.12 2.12
N ALA A 73 -1.46 -17.32 2.26
CA ALA A 73 -2.12 -18.58 1.95
C ALA A 73 -3.36 -18.80 2.83
N ARG A 74 -3.24 -18.59 4.14
CA ARG A 74 -4.35 -18.71 5.10
C ARG A 74 -5.54 -17.83 4.72
N ARG A 75 -5.31 -16.59 4.31
CA ARG A 75 -6.40 -15.68 3.89
C ARG A 75 -7.18 -16.19 2.67
N ARG A 76 -6.54 -16.97 1.78
CA ARG A 76 -7.19 -17.57 0.61
C ARG A 76 -8.01 -18.81 0.98
N THR A 77 -7.59 -19.54 2.00
CA THR A 77 -8.19 -20.83 2.39
C THR A 77 -9.24 -20.69 3.48
N VAL A 78 -9.22 -19.63 4.30
CA VAL A 78 -10.21 -19.44 5.36
C VAL A 78 -11.61 -19.12 4.82
N PRO A 79 -12.67 -19.57 5.54
CA PRO A 79 -14.05 -19.20 5.24
C PRO A 79 -14.26 -17.67 5.20
N PRO A 80 -15.26 -17.17 4.42
CA PRO A 80 -15.53 -15.74 4.27
C PRO A 80 -15.63 -14.95 5.58
N GLU A 81 -16.26 -15.53 6.60
CA GLU A 81 -16.44 -14.92 7.92
C GLU A 81 -15.12 -14.74 8.70
N GLN A 82 -14.08 -15.48 8.34
CA GLN A 82 -12.76 -15.41 8.97
C GLN A 82 -11.74 -14.59 8.15
N ARG A 83 -12.10 -14.18 6.91
CA ARG A 83 -11.19 -13.43 6.03
C ARG A 83 -10.74 -12.10 6.64
N GLY A 84 -11.64 -11.41 7.34
CA GLY A 84 -11.31 -10.16 8.04
C GLY A 84 -10.22 -10.35 9.10
N LYS A 85 -10.35 -11.39 9.93
CA LYS A 85 -9.35 -11.74 10.95
C LYS A 85 -8.02 -12.18 10.31
N ALA A 86 -8.06 -13.03 9.29
CA ALA A 86 -6.85 -13.45 8.59
C ALA A 86 -6.11 -12.27 7.93
N ALA A 87 -6.84 -11.29 7.39
CA ALA A 87 -6.26 -10.06 6.87
C ALA A 87 -5.64 -9.19 7.98
N ALA A 88 -6.28 -9.10 9.14
CA ALA A 88 -5.75 -8.37 10.29
C ALA A 88 -4.50 -9.03 10.88
N ASP A 89 -4.47 -10.36 10.98
CA ASP A 89 -3.30 -11.12 11.44
C ASP A 89 -2.10 -10.93 10.52
N ALA A 90 -2.34 -11.00 9.20
CA ALA A 90 -1.33 -10.70 8.19
C ALA A 90 -0.81 -9.27 8.40
N HIS A 91 -1.70 -8.28 8.50
CA HIS A 91 -1.34 -6.87 8.65
C HIS A 91 -0.49 -6.62 9.89
N ARG A 92 -0.90 -7.20 11.02
CA ARG A 92 -0.16 -7.14 12.28
C ARG A 92 1.25 -7.74 12.14
N HIS A 93 1.38 -8.91 11.51
CA HIS A 93 2.70 -9.52 11.29
C HIS A 93 3.62 -8.58 10.52
N TRP A 94 3.14 -7.95 9.45
CA TRP A 94 3.97 -7.00 8.71
C TRP A 94 4.37 -5.79 9.53
N ILE A 95 3.44 -5.19 10.29
CA ILE A 95 3.78 -4.05 11.15
C ILE A 95 4.90 -4.44 12.13
N THR A 96 4.77 -5.61 12.76
CA THR A 96 5.75 -6.05 13.77
C THR A 96 7.07 -6.54 13.17
N ALA A 97 7.04 -7.27 12.06
CA ALA A 97 8.21 -7.95 11.51
C ALA A 97 8.92 -7.18 10.38
N HIS A 98 8.21 -6.26 9.72
CA HIS A 98 8.66 -5.67 8.47
C HIS A 98 8.50 -4.14 8.38
N SER A 99 7.63 -3.52 9.19
CA SER A 99 7.43 -2.06 9.12
C SER A 99 8.43 -1.24 9.96
N SER A 100 9.61 -1.78 10.29
CA SER A 100 10.67 -0.99 10.89
C SER A 100 11.33 -0.08 9.85
N SER A 101 10.69 1.06 9.61
CA SER A 101 11.32 2.39 9.54
C SER A 101 10.24 3.46 9.70
N GLU A 102 9.85 3.72 10.95
CA GLU A 102 9.59 5.11 11.30
C GLU A 102 10.94 5.84 11.16
N ALA A 103 10.97 6.78 10.22
CA ALA A 103 11.90 7.87 10.26
C ALA A 103 11.75 8.59 11.62
N SER A 104 12.77 8.46 12.48
CA SER A 104 13.21 9.35 13.57
C SER A 104 14.05 8.48 14.50
N ARG A 105 15.36 8.66 14.64
CA ARG A 105 16.06 9.89 15.00
C ARG A 105 17.56 9.73 14.75
#